data_AF-A0A961PBI8-F1
#
_entry.id   AF-A0A961PBI8-F1
#
_cell.length_a   1.000
_cell.length_b   1.000
_cell.length_c   1.000
_cell.angle_alpha   90.00
_cell.angle_beta   90.00
_cell.angle_gamma   90.00
#
_symmetry.space_group_name_H-M   'P 1'
#
loop_
_entity.id
_entity.type
_entity.pdbx_description
1 polymer ?
#
loop_
_entity_poly.entity_id
_entity_poly.type
_entity_poly.pdbx_seq_one_letter_code
_entity_poly.pdbx_strand_id
1 'polypeptide(L)'
;MEVHHLYTDAAGESHWRSTRVMLEEQVFAPPAQGILVSEAEAARATLFLRLPAGWNEPQHPTPKRQTLVCLRGAVDVTASDGEVRRIGPGDVWRMEDRTG
;
A
#
# COMPACT_ATOMS: atom_id res chain seq x y z
N MET A 1 -4.51 11.12 -4.98
CA MET A 1 -3.38 10.21 -5.24
C MET A 1 -3.93 8.79 -5.33
N GLU A 2 -3.57 8.02 -6.35
CA GLU A 2 -4.01 6.62 -6.47
C GLU A 2 -3.11 5.69 -5.67
N VAL A 3 -3.69 4.68 -5.03
CA VAL A 3 -2.98 3.65 -4.26
C VAL A 3 -3.50 2.26 -4.61
N HIS A 4 -2.61 1.28 -4.57
CA HIS A 4 -2.96 -0.12 -4.78
C HIS A 4 -3.43 -0.73 -3.47
N HIS A 5 -4.64 -1.28 -3.44
CA HIS A 5 -5.22 -1.84 -2.23
C HIS A 5 -5.52 -3.33 -2.43
N LEU A 6 -4.85 -4.16 -1.64
CA LEU A 6 -5.08 -5.60 -1.55
C LEU A 6 -5.94 -5.86 -0.31
N TYR A 7 -7.10 -6.49 -0.47
CA TYR A 7 -8.05 -6.71 0.62
C TYR A 7 -8.69 -8.10 0.50
N THR A 8 -9.06 -8.69 1.63
CA THR A 8 -9.85 -9.93 1.63
C THR A 8 -11.35 -9.61 1.59
N ASP A 9 -12.10 -10.34 0.78
CA ASP A 9 -13.55 -10.28 0.74
C ASP A 9 -14.21 -11.13 1.86
N ALA A 10 -15.53 -11.29 1.79
CA ALA A 10 -16.29 -12.07 2.78
C ALA A 10 -16.09 -13.59 2.64
N ALA A 11 -15.60 -14.08 1.49
CA ALA A 11 -15.33 -15.49 1.23
C ALA A 11 -13.91 -15.91 1.66
N GLY A 12 -13.05 -14.94 2.02
CA GLY A 12 -11.66 -15.24 2.34
C GLY A 12 -10.75 -15.21 1.11
N GLU A 13 -11.18 -14.60 -0.01
CA GLU A 13 -10.36 -14.41 -1.21
C GLU A 13 -9.80 -12.98 -1.22
N SER A 14 -8.50 -12.81 -1.50
CA SER A 14 -7.89 -11.50 -1.70
C SER A 14 -8.11 -10.99 -3.13
N HIS A 15 -8.34 -9.67 -3.21
CA HIS A 15 -8.62 -8.93 -4.43
C HIS A 15 -7.84 -7.63 -4.47
N TRP A 16 -7.48 -7.20 -5.68
CA TRP A 16 -6.91 -5.89 -5.89
C TRP A 16 -7.98 -4.85 -6.22
N ARG A 17 -7.77 -3.62 -5.76
CA ARG A 17 -8.45 -2.44 -6.30
C ARG A 17 -7.52 -1.23 -6.34
N SER A 18 -7.88 -0.24 -7.14
CA SER A 18 -7.29 1.09 -7.04
C SER A 18 -8.15 1.93 -6.12
N THR A 19 -7.55 2.58 -5.14
CA THR A 19 -8.24 3.49 -4.21
C THR A 19 -7.62 4.87 -4.32
N ARG A 20 -8.47 5.89 -4.28
CA ARG A 20 -8.02 7.28 -4.31
C ARG A 20 -7.89 7.83 -2.90
N VAL A 21 -6.69 8.28 -2.55
CA VAL A 21 -6.44 9.16 -1.41
C VAL A 21 -6.80 10.58 -1.83
N MET A 22 -7.78 11.15 -1.13
CA MET A 22 -8.21 12.53 -1.33
C MET A 22 -7.15 13.48 -0.80
N LEU A 23 -6.88 14.54 -1.56
CA LEU A 23 -5.93 15.59 -1.19
C LEU A 23 -6.66 16.92 -1.28
N GLU A 24 -6.43 17.78 -0.29
CA GLU A 24 -6.99 19.12 -0.21
C GLU A 24 -5.86 20.12 -0.02
N GLU A 25 -6.02 21.31 -0.60
CA GLU A 25 -5.04 22.38 -0.43
C GLU A 25 -5.16 22.97 0.98
N GLN A 26 -4.07 22.96 1.74
CA GLN A 26 -4.00 23.52 3.08
C GLN A 26 -2.69 24.27 3.29
N VAL A 27 -2.74 25.36 4.06
CA VAL A 27 -1.53 26.01 4.57
C VAL A 27 -0.98 25.16 5.71
N PHE A 28 -0.12 24.20 5.35
CA PHE A 28 0.38 23.21 6.30
C PHE A 28 1.25 23.82 7.41
N ALA A 29 2.04 24.85 7.07
CA ALA A 29 2.88 25.57 8.02
C ALA A 29 3.03 27.05 7.60
N PRO A 30 2.34 28.01 8.25
CA PRO A 30 2.55 29.43 7.98
C PRO A 30 4.02 29.83 8.17
N PRO A 31 4.62 30.68 7.32
CA PRO A 31 4.02 31.47 6.23
C PRO A 31 4.05 30.77 4.84
N ALA A 32 4.18 29.45 4.77
CA ALA A 32 4.28 28.74 3.49
C ALA A 32 3.00 28.85 2.64
N GLN A 33 3.16 28.62 1.33
CA GLN A 33 2.04 28.45 0.41
C GLN A 33 1.24 27.18 0.73
N GLY A 34 0.00 27.13 0.24
CA GLY A 34 -0.82 25.93 0.30
C GLY A 34 -0.14 24.76 -0.38
N ILE A 35 -0.28 23.56 0.20
CA ILE A 35 0.12 22.30 -0.40
C ILE A 35 -1.05 21.31 -0.34
N LEU A 36 -1.06 20.35 -1.25
CA LEU A 36 -2.06 19.27 -1.27
C LEU A 36 -1.72 18.22 -0.21
N VAL A 37 -2.58 18.05 0.78
CA VAL A 37 -2.41 17.10 1.89
C VAL A 37 -3.65 16.20 2.04
N SER A 38 -3.43 14.96 2.45
CA SER A 38 -4.53 14.08 2.87
C SER A 38 -4.88 14.31 4.33
N GLU A 39 -5.98 13.73 4.78
CA GLU A 39 -6.15 13.43 6.20
C GLU A 39 -5.00 12.53 6.70
N ALA A 40 -4.62 12.72 7.96
CA ALA A 40 -3.54 11.95 8.58
C ALA A 40 -4.04 10.55 9.00
N GLU A 41 -3.31 9.52 8.57
CA GLU A 41 -3.52 8.15 9.04
C GLU A 41 -2.59 7.84 10.23
N ALA A 42 -3.15 7.33 11.32
CA ALA A 42 -2.36 6.98 12.49
C ALA A 42 -1.47 5.74 12.23
N ALA A 43 -0.16 5.91 12.34
CA ALA A 43 0.81 4.81 12.26
C ALA A 43 1.34 4.45 13.65
N ARG A 44 1.27 3.16 14.02
CA ARG A 44 1.84 2.68 15.30
C ARG A 44 3.35 2.46 15.26
N ALA A 45 3.90 2.19 14.08
CA ALA A 45 5.32 1.99 13.87
C ALA A 45 5.67 2.29 12.40
N THR A 46 6.90 2.72 12.17
CA THR A 46 7.50 2.86 10.83
C THR A 46 8.79 2.05 10.80
N LEU A 47 9.03 1.36 9.69
CA LEU A 47 10.26 0.60 9.46
C LEU A 47 10.68 0.71 8.00
N PHE A 48 11.95 0.41 7.74
CA PHE A 48 12.47 0.25 6.40
C PHE A 48 12.77 -1.23 6.18
N LEU A 49 12.28 -1.77 5.07
CA LEU A 49 12.53 -3.15 4.68
C LEU A 49 13.23 -3.21 3.32
N ARG A 50 13.95 -4.29 3.08
CA ARG A 50 14.57 -4.60 1.80
C ARG A 50 14.33 -6.07 1.49
N LEU A 51 13.73 -6.33 0.33
CA LEU A 51 13.63 -7.67 -0.23
C LEU A 51 14.82 -7.90 -1.16
N PRO A 52 15.61 -8.98 -0.98
CA PRO A 52 16.67 -9.34 -1.92
C PRO A 52 16.15 -9.59 -3.34
N ALA A 53 16.99 -9.38 -4.34
CA ALA A 53 16.65 -9.79 -5.71
C ALA A 53 16.46 -11.32 -5.77
N GLY A 54 15.39 -11.76 -6.44
CA GLY A 54 15.01 -13.17 -6.48
C GLY A 54 14.28 -13.67 -5.22
N TRP A 55 14.00 -12.80 -4.24
CA TRP A 55 13.12 -13.14 -3.13
C TRP A 55 11.75 -13.56 -3.65
N ASN A 56 11.28 -14.70 -3.16
CA ASN A 56 10.02 -15.33 -3.50
C ASN A 56 9.57 -16.15 -2.29
N GLU A 57 8.37 -15.92 -1.81
CA GLU A 57 7.80 -16.61 -0.65
C GLU A 57 6.46 -17.26 -1.01
N PRO A 58 6.06 -18.34 -0.30
CA PRO A 58 4.71 -18.87 -0.41
C PRO A 58 3.68 -17.79 -0.12
N GLN A 59 2.53 -17.84 -0.80
CA GLN A 59 1.39 -16.97 -0.48
C GLN A 59 0.97 -17.14 0.98
N HIS A 60 0.74 -16.02 1.66
CA HIS A 60 0.31 -15.98 3.04
C HIS A 60 -0.43 -14.67 3.32
N PRO A 61 -1.35 -14.64 4.31
CA PRO A 61 -2.04 -13.40 4.66
C PRO A 61 -1.10 -12.37 5.26
N THR A 62 -1.41 -11.11 4.99
CA THR A 62 -0.76 -9.99 5.64
C THR A 62 -1.00 -10.03 7.17
N PRO A 63 0.05 -9.94 8.02
CA PRO A 63 -0.11 -10.10 9.47
C PRO A 63 -0.91 -8.99 10.15
N LYS A 64 -0.92 -7.78 9.57
CA LYS A 64 -1.61 -6.58 10.10
C LYS A 64 -1.86 -5.59 8.97
N ARG A 65 -2.88 -4.74 9.12
CA ARG A 65 -3.09 -3.62 8.20
C ARG A 65 -1.85 -2.74 8.16
N GLN A 66 -1.28 -2.54 6.98
CA GLN A 66 -0.06 -1.79 6.79
C GLN A 66 0.03 -1.22 5.38
N THR A 67 0.83 -0.16 5.24
CA THR A 67 1.05 0.53 3.97
C THR A 67 2.53 0.51 3.65
N LEU A 68 2.88 0.07 2.45
CA LEU A 68 4.22 0.09 1.90
C LEU A 68 4.32 1.19 0.83
N VAL A 69 5.33 2.05 0.94
CA VAL A 69 5.73 2.96 -0.14
C VAL A 69 6.99 2.39 -0.76
N CYS A 70 6.93 2.00 -2.03
CA CYS A 70 8.07 1.40 -2.68
C CYS A 70 9.00 2.51 -3.19
N LEU A 71 10.22 2.55 -2.64
CA LEU A 71 11.19 3.61 -2.95
C LEU A 71 12.14 3.22 -4.10
N ARG A 72 12.44 1.93 -4.24
CA ARG A 72 13.36 1.39 -5.27
C ARG A 72 13.13 -0.10 -5.48
N GLY A 73 13.40 -0.57 -6.70
CA GLY A 73 13.14 -1.96 -7.08
C GLY A 73 11.65 -2.16 -7.34
N ALA A 74 11.22 -3.41 -7.45
CA ALA A 74 9.80 -3.72 -7.56
C ALA A 74 9.52 -5.19 -7.27
N VAL A 75 8.31 -5.47 -6.81
CA VAL A 75 7.81 -6.80 -6.45
C VAL A 75 6.50 -7.07 -7.18
N ASP A 76 6.31 -8.29 -7.65
CA ASP A 76 5.03 -8.75 -8.18
C ASP A 76 4.28 -9.45 -7.05
N VAL A 77 3.02 -9.08 -6.86
CA VAL A 77 2.20 -9.57 -5.76
C VAL A 77 0.91 -10.13 -6.36
N THR A 78 0.68 -11.42 -6.11
CA THR A 78 -0.46 -12.17 -6.64
C THR A 78 -1.52 -12.32 -5.55
N ALA A 79 -2.68 -11.73 -5.78
CA ALA A 79 -3.88 -11.97 -4.97
C ALA A 79 -4.36 -13.42 -5.14
N SER A 80 -5.16 -13.92 -4.22
CA SER A 80 -5.59 -15.33 -4.25
C SER A 80 -6.54 -15.65 -5.40
N ASP A 81 -7.23 -14.63 -5.94
CA ASP A 81 -8.01 -14.71 -7.18
C ASP A 81 -7.15 -14.84 -8.46
N GLY A 82 -5.82 -14.70 -8.32
CA GLY A 82 -4.85 -14.77 -9.40
C GLY A 82 -4.49 -13.42 -10.03
N GLU A 83 -5.13 -12.31 -9.66
CA GLU A 83 -4.72 -10.99 -10.16
C GLU A 83 -3.32 -10.63 -9.63
N VAL A 84 -2.42 -10.31 -10.56
CA VAL A 84 -1.05 -9.90 -10.25
C VAL A 84 -0.91 -8.40 -10.39
N ARG A 85 -0.32 -7.77 -9.37
CA ARG A 85 0.07 -6.37 -9.44
C ARG A 85 1.55 -6.19 -9.18
N ARG A 86 2.20 -5.44 -10.06
CA ARG A 86 3.59 -5.01 -9.86
C ARG A 86 3.60 -3.72 -9.04
N ILE A 87 4.33 -3.73 -7.93
CA ILE A 87 4.53 -2.59 -7.04
C ILE A 87 5.97 -2.10 -7.20
N GLY A 88 6.15 -0.88 -7.73
CA GLY A 88 7.44 -0.28 -8.04
C GLY A 88 7.62 1.14 -7.50
N PRO A 89 8.69 1.85 -7.92
CA PRO A 89 9.06 3.11 -7.29
C PRO A 89 7.97 4.17 -7.44
N GLY A 90 7.54 4.74 -6.30
CA GLY A 90 6.45 5.71 -6.23
C GLY A 90 5.08 5.11 -5.93
N ASP A 91 4.92 3.79 -6.06
CA ASP A 91 3.67 3.12 -5.75
C ASP A 91 3.46 3.01 -4.23
N VAL A 92 2.19 3.13 -3.84
CA VAL A 92 1.72 2.90 -2.47
C VAL A 92 0.86 1.64 -2.48
N TRP A 93 1.25 0.65 -1.69
CA TRP A 93 0.53 -0.60 -1.49
C TRP A 93 -0.08 -0.63 -0.09
N ARG A 94 -1.41 -0.56 -0.02
CA ARG A 94 -2.20 -0.84 1.19
C ARG A 94 -2.51 -2.33 1.26
N MET A 95 -2.07 -2.95 2.35
CA MET A 95 -2.21 -4.37 2.64
C MET A 95 -3.27 -4.58 3.71
N GLU A 96 -4.43 -5.11 3.34
CA GLU A 96 -5.54 -5.41 4.25
C GLU A 96 -6.08 -6.84 4.08
N ASP A 97 -5.35 -7.67 3.36
CA ASP A 97 -5.61 -9.07 3.03
C ASP A 97 -5.20 -10.00 4.18
N ARG A 98 -5.99 -9.99 5.25
CA ARG A 98 -5.61 -10.61 6.52
C ARG A 98 -6.11 -12.04 6.69
N THR A 99 -6.98 -12.50 5.80
CA THR A 99 -7.62 -13.83 5.89
C THR A 99 -7.62 -14.59 4.57
N GLY A 100 -6.99 -14.04 3.54
CA GLY A 100 -6.84 -14.57 2.19
C GLY A 100 -5.89 -13.72 1.41
#